data_AF-A0A1F8Q3Z8-F1
#
_entry.id   AF-A0A1F8Q3Z8-F1
#
_cell.length_a   1.000
_cell.length_b   1.000
_cell.length_c   1.000
_cell.angle_alpha   90.00
_cell.angle_beta   90.00
_cell.angle_gamma   90.00
#
_symmetry.space_group_name_H-M   'P 1'
#
loop_
_entity.id
_entity.type
_entity.pdbx_description
1 polymer ?
#
loop_
_entity_poly.entity_id
_entity_poly.type
_entity_poly.pdbx_seq_one_letter_code
_entity_poly.pdbx_strand_id
1 'polypeptide(L)'
;MRPSYFLLSVSTRQNLELCIKFAHSGFMNNISGVWTFHEIKEGDYVSFLYGARAYNLYKVEQKVAIKNSETCPPWQPITFQQSKKTYYFPFRLFLKPIREFNEPLVRAEFAYVAENLLLRGGYRRTHFQADQTMLQSVSQMGTLWKNRVSILDLTDFQKFVPSFSKNREIVNIPEVLPFHEYILQALVKDYLRDFRHLQELLQATGVTGISPERLEILGEKALPQGHVDILLKEANPAGTSYKIILEIKVGPAITRDISQLHNYTIEIGAECITSWLVAKDIRSNVQKLALDKRISIIKYSIPELNSNALTYGELLNDFKMELS
;
A
#
# COMPACT_ATOMS: atom_id res chain seq x y z
N MET A 1 -10.02 -6.54 -13.01
CA MET A 1 -8.90 -6.39 -12.06
C MET A 1 -9.23 -7.18 -10.80
N ARG A 2 -8.26 -7.89 -10.21
CA ARG A 2 -8.48 -8.62 -8.96
C ARG A 2 -8.51 -7.65 -7.78
N PRO A 3 -9.49 -7.76 -6.86
CA PRO A 3 -9.52 -6.91 -5.67
C PRO A 3 -8.37 -7.28 -4.73
N SER A 4 -7.75 -6.28 -4.11
CA SER A 4 -6.75 -6.47 -3.08
C SER A 4 -7.40 -6.68 -1.72
N TYR A 5 -6.66 -7.25 -0.76
CA TYR A 5 -7.11 -7.43 0.61
C TYR A 5 -6.11 -6.80 1.58
N PHE A 6 -6.61 -6.07 2.56
CA PHE A 6 -5.78 -5.37 3.53
C PHE A 6 -6.25 -5.59 4.97
N LEU A 7 -5.29 -5.66 5.89
CA LEU A 7 -5.54 -5.58 7.33
C LEU A 7 -5.23 -4.15 7.79
N LEU A 8 -6.23 -3.45 8.31
CA LEU A 8 -6.12 -2.08 8.83
C LEU A 8 -5.79 -2.12 10.31
N SER A 9 -4.62 -1.60 10.70
CA SER A 9 -4.20 -1.55 12.10
C SER A 9 -5.03 -0.52 12.87
N VAL A 10 -5.66 -0.94 13.96
CA VAL A 10 -6.49 -0.07 14.81
C VAL A 10 -5.80 0.13 16.16
N SER A 11 -5.68 1.39 16.59
CA SER A 11 -4.86 1.76 17.74
C SER A 11 -5.46 1.41 19.11
N THR A 12 -6.78 1.40 19.25
CA THR A 12 -7.47 1.17 20.53
C THR A 12 -8.71 0.30 20.34
N ARG A 13 -9.14 -0.37 21.43
CA ARG A 13 -10.38 -1.14 21.44
C ARG A 13 -11.60 -0.27 21.11
N GLN A 14 -11.66 0.93 21.66
CA GLN A 14 -12.71 1.90 21.38
C GLN A 14 -12.76 2.26 19.89
N ASN A 15 -11.61 2.50 19.26
CA ASN A 15 -11.57 2.79 17.82
C ASN A 15 -12.04 1.61 16.98
N LEU A 16 -11.72 0.37 17.37
CA LEU A 16 -12.20 -0.84 16.71
C LEU A 16 -13.73 -0.93 16.78
N GLU A 17 -14.31 -0.66 17.95
CA GLU A 17 -15.75 -0.68 18.16
C GLU A 17 -16.46 0.38 17.30
N LEU A 18 -15.90 1.60 17.19
CA LEU A 18 -16.40 2.63 16.28
C LEU A 18 -16.32 2.19 14.82
N CYS A 19 -15.19 1.63 14.40
CA CYS A 19 -14.99 1.12 13.05
C CYS A 19 -16.04 0.06 12.69
N ILE A 20 -16.30 -0.90 13.59
CA ILE A 20 -17.28 -1.97 13.39
C ILE A 20 -18.71 -1.41 13.41
N LYS A 21 -19.04 -0.57 14.39
CA LYS A 21 -20.39 -0.01 14.59
C LYS A 21 -20.89 0.76 13.36
N PHE A 22 -20.02 1.59 12.80
CA PHE A 22 -20.36 2.44 11.65
C PHE A 22 -19.94 1.81 10.32
N ALA A 23 -19.16 0.73 10.30
CA ALA A 23 -18.52 0.20 9.10
C ALA A 23 -17.71 1.30 8.36
N HIS A 24 -16.86 1.99 9.10
CA HIS A 24 -16.02 3.07 8.58
C HIS A 24 -14.58 2.87 9.05
N SER A 25 -13.62 3.41 8.31
CA SER A 25 -12.25 3.59 8.79
C SER A 25 -11.77 5.02 8.56
N GLY A 26 -10.94 5.52 9.46
CA GLY A 26 -10.31 6.83 9.37
C GLY A 26 -8.80 6.73 9.50
N PHE A 27 -8.07 7.45 8.66
CA PHE A 27 -6.61 7.51 8.71
C PHE A 27 -6.12 8.90 9.04
N MET A 28 -5.02 8.96 9.78
CA MET A 28 -4.44 10.20 10.30
C MET A 28 -4.07 11.18 9.18
N ASN A 29 -4.11 12.49 9.46
CA ASN A 29 -3.64 13.58 8.60
C ASN A 29 -2.11 13.59 8.45
N ASN A 30 -1.53 12.52 7.91
CA ASN A 30 -0.10 12.40 7.64
C ASN A 30 0.16 11.57 6.38
N ILE A 31 1.44 11.42 6.02
CA ILE A 31 1.82 10.72 4.81
C ILE A 31 1.40 9.24 4.80
N SER A 32 1.43 8.56 5.95
CA SER A 32 1.01 7.16 6.04
C SER A 32 -0.50 7.01 5.89
N GLY A 33 -1.28 7.96 6.42
CA GLY A 33 -2.72 7.96 6.26
C GLY A 33 -3.16 8.22 4.82
N VAL A 34 -2.57 9.22 4.15
CA VAL A 34 -2.90 9.49 2.74
C VAL A 34 -2.38 8.39 1.81
N TRP A 35 -1.24 7.76 2.15
CA TRP A 35 -0.73 6.59 1.44
C TRP A 35 -1.72 5.43 1.49
N THR A 36 -2.18 5.07 2.69
CA THR A 36 -3.21 4.04 2.88
C THR A 36 -4.48 4.37 2.10
N PHE A 37 -4.89 5.64 2.14
CA PHE A 37 -6.03 6.13 1.40
C PHE A 37 -5.87 5.96 -0.11
N HIS A 38 -4.69 6.21 -0.70
CA HIS A 38 -4.50 6.00 -2.14
C HIS A 38 -4.26 4.54 -2.52
N GLU A 39 -3.58 3.76 -1.69
CA GLU A 39 -3.25 2.36 -1.97
C GLU A 39 -4.49 1.46 -2.01
N ILE A 40 -5.44 1.68 -1.09
CA ILE A 40 -6.70 0.94 -1.05
C ILE A 40 -7.69 1.54 -2.04
N LYS A 41 -8.29 0.72 -2.91
CA LYS A 41 -9.25 1.15 -3.92
C LYS A 41 -10.69 0.80 -3.52
N GLU A 42 -11.65 1.50 -4.11
CA GLU A 42 -13.04 1.07 -4.07
C GLU A 42 -13.15 -0.31 -4.73
N GLY A 43 -13.88 -1.22 -4.11
CA GLY A 43 -13.97 -2.62 -4.51
C GLY A 43 -12.96 -3.56 -3.84
N ASP A 44 -11.88 -3.05 -3.23
CA ASP A 44 -10.96 -3.85 -2.42
C ASP A 44 -11.63 -4.31 -1.11
N TYR A 45 -11.00 -5.29 -0.46
CA TYR A 45 -11.45 -5.84 0.82
C TYR A 45 -10.56 -5.39 1.96
N VAL A 46 -11.17 -5.22 3.13
CA VAL A 46 -10.43 -4.88 4.35
C VAL A 46 -10.95 -5.67 5.55
N SER A 47 -10.06 -5.93 6.49
CA SER A 47 -10.37 -6.40 7.85
C SER A 47 -9.67 -5.51 8.86
N PHE A 48 -10.23 -5.39 10.06
CA PHE A 48 -9.57 -4.64 11.13
C PHE A 48 -8.60 -5.52 11.90
N LEU A 49 -7.43 -5.00 12.22
CA LEU A 49 -6.39 -5.66 12.97
C LEU A 49 -6.22 -4.99 14.34
N TYR A 50 -6.51 -5.75 15.40
CA TYR A 50 -6.36 -5.29 16.78
C TYR A 50 -5.98 -6.44 17.70
N GLY A 51 -4.98 -6.25 18.57
CA GLY A 51 -4.58 -7.27 19.54
C GLY A 51 -4.20 -8.62 18.92
N ALA A 52 -3.47 -8.62 17.79
CA ALA A 52 -3.08 -9.81 17.03
C ALA A 52 -4.26 -10.65 16.50
N ARG A 53 -5.40 -10.00 16.25
CA ARG A 53 -6.60 -10.62 15.69
C ARG A 53 -7.16 -9.82 14.53
N ALA A 54 -7.68 -10.52 13.53
CA ALA A 54 -8.43 -9.95 12.42
C ALA A 54 -9.93 -9.96 12.74
N TYR A 55 -10.62 -8.85 12.48
CA TYR A 55 -12.03 -8.65 12.75
C TYR A 55 -12.77 -8.32 11.48
N ASN A 56 -13.74 -9.19 11.15
CA ASN A 56 -14.74 -9.06 10.09
C ASN A 56 -14.14 -8.86 8.69
N LEU A 57 -14.90 -9.16 7.65
CA LEU A 57 -14.55 -8.82 6.27
C LEU A 57 -15.46 -7.71 5.80
N TYR A 58 -14.87 -6.66 5.23
CA TYR A 58 -15.59 -5.57 4.61
C TYR A 58 -15.12 -5.37 3.17
N LYS A 59 -16.01 -4.84 2.33
CA LYS A 59 -15.69 -4.31 1.01
C LYS A 59 -15.67 -2.80 1.08
N VAL A 60 -14.67 -2.17 0.48
CA VAL A 60 -14.59 -0.70 0.37
C VAL A 60 -15.60 -0.24 -0.67
N GLU A 61 -16.60 0.54 -0.26
CA GLU A 61 -17.61 1.07 -1.17
C GLU A 61 -17.30 2.47 -1.64
N GLN A 62 -16.80 3.31 -0.74
CA GLN A 62 -16.52 4.71 -1.05
C GLN A 62 -15.31 5.23 -0.29
N LYS A 63 -14.60 6.15 -0.91
CA LYS A 63 -13.48 6.88 -0.32
C LYS A 63 -13.76 8.38 -0.28
N VAL A 64 -13.45 9.02 0.85
CA VAL A 64 -13.65 10.47 1.02
C VAL A 64 -12.52 11.07 1.84
N ALA A 65 -11.98 12.21 1.40
CA ALA A 65 -11.13 13.06 2.23
C ALA A 65 -11.94 14.26 2.76
N ILE A 66 -12.00 14.40 4.09
CA ILE A 66 -12.82 15.37 4.81
C ILE A 66 -11.96 16.54 5.30
N LYS A 67 -12.29 17.76 4.90
CA LYS A 67 -11.52 18.98 5.19
C LYS A 67 -11.63 19.36 6.67
N ASN A 68 -12.84 19.41 7.22
CA ASN A 68 -13.16 19.73 8.61
C ASN A 68 -13.16 18.48 9.52
N SER A 69 -12.20 17.58 9.33
CA SER A 69 -12.17 16.26 10.00
C SER A 69 -11.96 16.31 11.52
N GLU A 70 -11.53 17.45 12.04
CA GLU A 70 -11.31 17.74 13.46
C GLU A 70 -12.60 17.80 14.27
N THR A 71 -13.73 18.14 13.64
CA THR A 71 -15.06 18.18 14.28
C THR A 71 -15.97 17.04 13.81
N CYS A 72 -15.61 16.32 12.76
CA CYS A 72 -16.43 15.23 12.23
C CYS A 72 -16.34 13.95 13.07
N PRO A 73 -17.47 13.30 13.38
CA PRO A 73 -17.51 12.02 14.08
C PRO A 73 -16.95 10.87 13.19
N PRO A 74 -16.76 9.66 13.74
CA PRO A 74 -16.89 9.26 15.15
C PRO A 74 -15.60 9.40 15.97
N TRP A 75 -14.46 9.67 15.33
CA TRP A 75 -13.16 9.68 16.01
C TRP A 75 -12.81 11.05 16.53
N GLN A 76 -12.46 11.11 17.81
CA GLN A 76 -11.91 12.31 18.43
C GLN A 76 -10.46 12.53 17.99
N PRO A 77 -10.00 13.79 17.89
CA PRO A 77 -8.59 14.10 17.65
C PRO A 77 -7.66 13.46 18.69
N ILE A 78 -6.46 13.04 18.26
CA ILE A 78 -5.46 12.44 19.15
C ILE A 78 -4.25 13.36 19.24
N THR A 79 -3.97 13.88 20.44
CA THR A 79 -2.77 14.67 20.72
C THR A 79 -1.70 13.81 21.40
N PHE A 80 -0.54 13.65 20.76
CA PHE A 80 0.58 12.92 21.35
C PHE A 80 1.33 13.80 22.36
N GLN A 81 1.47 13.33 23.60
CA GLN A 81 2.05 14.12 24.68
C GLN A 81 3.50 14.56 24.42
N GLN A 82 4.30 13.68 23.79
CA GLN A 82 5.72 13.90 23.54
C GLN A 82 5.97 14.92 22.41
N SER A 83 5.23 14.83 21.31
CA SER A 83 5.42 15.71 20.15
C SER A 83 4.50 16.93 20.16
N LYS A 84 3.49 16.96 21.05
CA LYS A 84 2.39 17.92 21.10
C LYS A 84 1.60 18.02 19.78
N LYS A 85 1.80 17.09 18.84
CA LYS A 85 1.08 17.06 17.57
C LYS A 85 -0.29 16.43 17.78
N THR A 86 -1.31 17.12 17.26
CA THR A 86 -2.67 16.61 17.17
C THR A 86 -2.90 16.02 15.80
N TYR A 87 -3.41 14.79 15.78
CA TYR A 87 -3.81 14.10 14.58
C TYR A 87 -5.33 14.02 14.50
N TYR A 88 -5.82 14.31 13.29
CA TYR A 88 -7.21 14.18 12.88
C TYR A 88 -7.30 13.05 11.86
N PHE A 89 -8.52 12.69 11.45
CA PHE A 89 -8.74 11.56 10.57
C PHE A 89 -9.44 11.96 9.26
N PRO A 90 -8.81 12.77 8.40
CA PRO A 90 -9.45 13.30 7.20
C PRO A 90 -9.71 12.23 6.15
N PHE A 91 -8.87 11.18 6.06
CA PHE A 91 -8.99 10.19 5.00
C PHE A 91 -9.89 9.03 5.45
N ARG A 92 -11.07 8.91 4.84
CA ARG A 92 -12.12 7.97 5.24
C ARG A 92 -12.36 6.88 4.20
N LEU A 93 -12.61 5.66 4.67
CA LEU A 93 -13.24 4.60 3.89
C LEU A 93 -14.63 4.34 4.46
N PHE A 94 -15.62 4.27 3.57
CA PHE A 94 -16.95 3.76 3.84
C PHE A 94 -16.99 2.30 3.41
N LEU A 95 -17.42 1.43 4.31
CA LEU A 95 -17.25 0.00 4.17
C LEU A 95 -18.62 -0.68 4.20
N LYS A 96 -18.77 -1.69 3.34
CA LYS A 96 -19.87 -2.65 3.41
C LYS A 96 -19.40 -3.91 4.14
N PRO A 97 -19.98 -4.24 5.29
CA PRO A 97 -19.69 -5.52 5.94
C PRO A 97 -20.14 -6.68 5.05
N ILE A 98 -19.30 -7.70 4.94
CA ILE A 98 -19.54 -8.90 4.15
C ILE A 98 -19.65 -10.12 5.06
N ARG A 99 -18.69 -10.27 5.98
CA ARG A 99 -18.66 -11.38 6.95
C ARG A 99 -18.30 -10.89 8.34
N GLU A 100 -18.84 -11.58 9.34
CA GLU A 100 -18.52 -11.41 10.74
C GLU A 100 -17.60 -12.54 11.19
N PHE A 101 -16.45 -12.18 11.76
CA PHE A 101 -15.51 -13.11 12.40
C PHE A 101 -14.56 -12.36 13.33
N ASN A 102 -13.92 -13.11 14.23
CA ASN A 102 -12.85 -12.62 15.08
C ASN A 102 -11.80 -13.71 15.25
N GLU A 103 -10.74 -13.65 14.45
CA GLU A 103 -9.79 -14.76 14.28
C GLU A 103 -8.36 -14.34 14.65
N PRO A 104 -7.57 -15.19 15.35
CA PRO A 104 -6.21 -14.85 15.69
C PRO A 104 -5.28 -14.96 14.48
N LEU A 105 -4.29 -14.06 14.38
CA LEU A 105 -3.32 -14.06 13.28
C LEU A 105 -2.36 -15.26 13.28
N VAL A 106 -2.35 -16.08 14.35
CA VAL A 106 -1.55 -17.30 14.42
C VAL A 106 -2.09 -18.42 13.52
N ARG A 107 -3.31 -18.28 13.00
CA ARG A 107 -3.88 -19.26 12.06
C ARG A 107 -3.07 -19.27 10.76
N ALA A 108 -2.94 -20.45 10.15
CA ALA A 108 -2.17 -20.64 8.93
C ALA A 108 -2.66 -19.75 7.77
N GLU A 109 -3.96 -19.49 7.71
CA GLU A 109 -4.58 -18.64 6.71
C GLU A 109 -4.10 -17.18 6.78
N PHE A 110 -3.57 -16.73 7.92
CA PHE A 110 -3.00 -15.38 8.11
C PHE A 110 -1.47 -15.34 7.99
N ALA A 111 -0.81 -16.46 7.65
CA ALA A 111 0.64 -16.59 7.71
C ALA A 111 1.39 -15.48 6.95
N TYR A 112 0.93 -15.13 5.75
CA TYR A 112 1.59 -14.10 4.92
C TYR A 112 1.71 -12.74 5.64
N VAL A 113 0.64 -12.28 6.30
CA VAL A 113 0.64 -11.01 7.03
C VAL A 113 1.27 -11.16 8.41
N ALA A 114 1.10 -12.30 9.07
CA ALA A 114 1.72 -12.60 10.36
C ALA A 114 3.26 -12.57 10.25
N GLU A 115 3.84 -13.20 9.23
CA GLU A 115 5.27 -13.15 8.96
C GLU A 115 5.76 -11.71 8.75
N ASN A 116 5.02 -10.93 7.96
CA ASN A 116 5.31 -9.51 7.74
C ASN A 116 5.34 -8.69 9.05
N LEU A 117 4.40 -8.96 9.95
CA LEU A 117 4.31 -8.27 11.25
C LEU A 117 5.45 -8.65 12.19
N LEU A 118 5.80 -9.94 12.25
CA LEU A 118 6.83 -10.47 13.13
C LEU A 118 8.21 -9.94 12.74
N LEU A 119 8.56 -9.98 11.45
CA LEU A 119 9.85 -9.51 10.94
C LEU A 119 10.07 -8.01 11.16
N ARG A 120 9.00 -7.22 11.22
CA ARG A 120 9.06 -5.77 11.48
C ARG A 120 9.16 -5.40 12.96
N GLY A 121 8.94 -6.35 13.86
CA GLY A 121 8.81 -6.06 15.28
C GLY A 121 7.54 -5.25 15.63
N GLY A 122 6.44 -5.41 14.88
CA GLY A 122 5.10 -4.99 15.32
C GLY A 122 4.24 -4.18 14.35
N TYR A 123 3.19 -3.56 14.91
CA TYR A 123 2.04 -2.99 14.20
C TYR A 123 2.16 -1.49 13.85
N ARG A 124 3.39 -0.99 13.65
CA ARG A 124 3.63 0.46 13.44
C ARG A 124 3.08 1.01 12.12
N ARG A 125 2.73 0.14 11.16
CA ARG A 125 2.09 0.53 9.89
C ARG A 125 0.58 0.70 10.09
N THR A 126 0.00 1.62 9.32
CA THR A 126 -1.45 1.87 9.30
C THR A 126 -2.22 0.71 8.67
N HIS A 127 -1.60 -0.03 7.76
CA HIS A 127 -2.22 -1.16 7.07
C HIS A 127 -1.16 -2.17 6.58
N PHE A 128 -1.62 -3.36 6.22
CA PHE A 128 -0.81 -4.44 5.65
C PHE A 128 -1.58 -5.09 4.50
N GLN A 129 -0.98 -5.17 3.31
CA GLN A 129 -1.59 -5.91 2.21
C GLN A 129 -1.40 -7.41 2.41
N ALA A 130 -2.49 -8.14 2.28
CA ALA A 130 -2.54 -9.59 2.24
C ALA A 130 -2.54 -10.08 0.78
N ASP A 131 -2.11 -11.32 0.58
CA ASP A 131 -2.12 -11.94 -0.73
C ASP A 131 -3.48 -12.54 -1.09
N GLN A 132 -3.63 -12.94 -2.36
CA GLN A 132 -4.88 -13.49 -2.88
C GLN A 132 -5.33 -14.77 -2.16
N THR A 133 -4.37 -15.60 -1.72
CA THR A 133 -4.66 -16.85 -0.99
C THR A 133 -5.33 -16.56 0.36
N MET A 134 -4.84 -15.55 1.08
CA MET A 134 -5.46 -15.11 2.32
C MET A 134 -6.86 -14.54 2.08
N LEU A 135 -7.07 -13.72 1.03
CA LEU A 135 -8.41 -13.20 0.71
C LEU A 135 -9.40 -14.34 0.44
N GLN A 136 -9.01 -15.36 -0.33
CA GLN A 136 -9.86 -16.53 -0.59
C GLN A 136 -10.25 -17.26 0.70
N SER A 137 -9.29 -17.41 1.62
CA SER A 137 -9.52 -18.04 2.92
C SER A 137 -10.47 -17.22 3.80
N VAL A 138 -10.20 -15.93 3.97
CA VAL A 138 -11.01 -15.01 4.79
C VAL A 138 -12.43 -14.85 4.23
N SER A 139 -12.59 -14.94 2.91
CA SER A 139 -13.91 -14.91 2.24
C SER A 139 -14.81 -16.10 2.59
N GLN A 140 -14.27 -17.14 3.25
CA GLN A 140 -15.00 -18.31 3.71
C GLN A 140 -15.13 -18.36 5.25
N MET A 141 -14.44 -17.49 5.98
CA MET A 141 -14.39 -17.49 7.45
C MET A 141 -15.62 -16.87 8.11
N GLY A 142 -16.02 -17.41 9.26
CA GLY A 142 -17.13 -16.90 10.06
C GLY A 142 -18.48 -17.02 9.36
N THR A 143 -19.35 -16.03 9.56
CA THR A 143 -20.71 -16.02 8.98
C THR A 143 -20.95 -14.80 8.11
N LEU A 144 -21.89 -14.91 7.16
CA LEU A 144 -22.36 -13.74 6.41
C LEU A 144 -22.92 -12.68 7.37
N TRP A 145 -22.59 -11.42 7.10
CA TRP A 145 -23.07 -10.31 7.91
C TRP A 145 -24.59 -10.15 7.75
N LYS A 146 -25.34 -10.23 8.86
CA LYS A 146 -26.81 -10.08 8.88
C LYS A 146 -27.28 -8.85 9.67
N ASN A 147 -26.38 -8.20 10.38
CA ASN A 147 -26.71 -7.08 11.27
C ASN A 147 -26.91 -5.79 10.49
N ARG A 148 -27.62 -4.82 11.08
CA ARG A 148 -27.68 -3.47 10.52
C ARG A 148 -26.43 -2.69 10.94
N VAL A 149 -25.86 -1.95 10.00
CA VAL A 149 -24.81 -0.97 10.28
C VAL A 149 -25.46 0.27 10.88
N SER A 150 -24.85 0.84 11.91
CA SER A 150 -25.31 2.12 12.44
C SER A 150 -25.00 3.21 11.42
N ILE A 151 -25.98 4.08 11.13
CA ILE A 151 -25.74 5.23 10.27
C ILE A 151 -24.90 6.24 11.07
N LEU A 152 -23.77 6.64 10.50
CA LEU A 152 -22.98 7.74 11.02
C LEU A 152 -23.56 9.03 10.50
N ASP A 153 -24.00 9.91 11.40
CA ASP A 153 -24.50 11.22 11.02
C ASP A 153 -23.34 12.12 10.56
N LEU A 154 -23.33 12.44 9.27
CA LEU A 154 -22.32 13.24 8.58
C LEU A 154 -23.01 14.32 7.74
N THR A 155 -23.81 15.18 8.36
CA THR A 155 -24.59 16.22 7.65
C THR A 155 -23.75 17.35 7.08
N ASP A 156 -22.66 17.76 7.75
CA ASP A 156 -21.98 19.03 7.47
C ASP A 156 -20.47 18.90 7.24
N PHE A 157 -20.04 17.91 6.45
CA PHE A 157 -18.63 17.75 6.11
C PHE A 157 -18.29 18.28 4.72
N GLN A 158 -17.12 18.91 4.61
CA GLN A 158 -16.57 19.41 3.35
C GLN A 158 -15.57 18.40 2.79
N LYS A 159 -15.63 18.16 1.48
CA LYS A 159 -14.69 17.27 0.78
C LYS A 159 -13.52 18.06 0.22
N PHE A 160 -12.36 17.41 0.15
CA PHE A 160 -11.23 17.87 -0.66
C PHE A 160 -10.61 16.69 -1.41
N VAL A 161 -9.73 16.98 -2.37
CA VAL A 161 -8.90 15.98 -3.05
C VAL A 161 -7.45 16.21 -2.63
N PRO A 162 -6.78 15.24 -1.97
CA PRO A 162 -5.39 15.41 -1.57
C PRO A 162 -4.49 15.63 -2.79
N SER A 163 -3.55 16.55 -2.65
CA SER A 163 -2.51 16.82 -3.65
C SER A 163 -1.11 16.72 -3.04
N PHE A 164 -0.10 16.65 -3.90
CA PHE A 164 1.28 16.41 -3.54
C PHE A 164 2.20 17.44 -4.17
N SER A 165 3.19 17.90 -3.41
CA SER A 165 4.23 18.80 -3.90
C SER A 165 5.62 18.43 -3.37
N LYS A 166 6.67 18.80 -4.11
CA LYS A 166 8.05 18.77 -3.62
C LYS A 166 8.45 20.08 -2.94
N ASN A 167 7.72 21.17 -3.21
CA ASN A 167 7.96 22.44 -2.54
C ASN A 167 7.34 22.44 -1.14
N ARG A 168 8.19 22.57 -0.12
CA ARG A 168 7.77 22.58 1.29
C ARG A 168 6.97 23.83 1.66
N GLU A 169 7.11 24.94 0.93
CA GLU A 169 6.44 26.20 1.22
C GLU A 169 4.93 26.15 0.94
N ILE A 170 4.49 25.29 0.01
CA ILE A 170 3.08 25.13 -0.34
C ILE A 170 2.42 23.91 0.35
N VAL A 171 3.19 23.13 1.10
CA VAL A 171 2.66 21.99 1.87
C VAL A 171 1.73 22.51 2.96
N ASN A 172 0.48 22.03 2.93
CA ASN A 172 -0.57 22.38 3.87
C ASN A 172 -1.40 21.13 4.20
N ILE A 173 -0.98 20.41 5.23
CA ILE A 173 -1.59 19.12 5.63
C ILE A 173 -2.97 19.38 6.25
N PRO A 174 -4.05 18.68 5.82
CA PRO A 174 -4.03 17.46 5.01
C PRO A 174 -4.28 17.65 3.50
N GLU A 175 -4.49 18.87 3.01
CA GLU A 175 -4.88 19.14 1.62
C GLU A 175 -3.72 18.98 0.63
N VAL A 176 -2.53 19.48 0.99
CA VAL A 176 -1.29 19.39 0.21
C VAL A 176 -0.23 18.70 1.06
N LEU A 177 0.19 17.49 0.67
CA LEU A 177 1.22 16.71 1.37
C LEU A 177 2.55 16.74 0.61
N PRO A 178 3.69 16.50 1.30
CA PRO A 178 4.94 16.29 0.60
C PRO A 178 4.87 15.04 -0.28
N PHE A 179 5.36 15.13 -1.52
CA PHE A 179 5.55 13.96 -2.37
C PHE A 179 6.61 13.05 -1.75
N HIS A 180 6.21 11.84 -1.40
CA HIS A 180 7.02 10.89 -0.63
C HIS A 180 7.10 9.55 -1.36
N GLU A 181 8.09 8.73 -1.00
CA GLU A 181 8.32 7.42 -1.60
C GLU A 181 7.08 6.51 -1.56
N TYR A 182 6.35 6.46 -0.45
CA TYR A 182 5.06 5.76 -0.36
C TYR A 182 4.03 6.15 -1.43
N ILE A 183 3.99 7.42 -1.85
CA ILE A 183 3.08 7.87 -2.90
C ILE A 183 3.57 7.39 -4.27
N LEU A 184 4.89 7.42 -4.48
CA LEU A 184 5.51 6.83 -5.67
C LEU A 184 5.29 5.31 -5.74
N GLN A 185 5.40 4.60 -4.62
CA GLN A 185 5.10 3.16 -4.54
C GLN A 185 3.64 2.90 -4.94
N ALA A 186 2.69 3.69 -4.43
CA ALA A 186 1.28 3.57 -4.84
C ALA A 186 1.09 3.82 -6.36
N LEU A 187 1.75 4.85 -6.91
CA LEU A 187 1.71 5.16 -8.35
C LEU A 187 2.27 4.01 -9.19
N VAL A 188 3.43 3.45 -8.80
CA VAL A 188 4.04 2.29 -9.47
C VAL A 188 3.08 1.10 -9.44
N LYS A 189 2.46 0.79 -8.30
CA LYS A 189 1.48 -0.30 -8.20
C LYS A 189 0.29 -0.07 -9.12
N ASP A 190 -0.26 1.15 -9.17
CA ASP A 190 -1.39 1.47 -10.05
C ASP A 190 -1.02 1.44 -11.53
N TYR A 191 0.20 1.85 -11.87
CA TYR A 191 0.68 1.79 -13.24
C TYR A 191 0.83 0.34 -13.72
N LEU A 192 1.44 -0.51 -12.89
CA LEU A 192 1.64 -1.95 -13.16
C LEU A 192 0.34 -2.76 -13.11
N ARG A 193 -0.74 -2.21 -12.55
CA ARG A 193 -2.06 -2.84 -12.55
C ARG A 193 -2.68 -2.89 -13.96
N ASP A 194 -2.24 -2.04 -14.90
CA ASP A 194 -2.55 -2.22 -16.32
C ASP A 194 -1.68 -3.34 -16.88
N PHE A 195 -2.32 -4.42 -17.36
CA PHE A 195 -1.63 -5.60 -17.87
C PHE A 195 -0.70 -5.28 -19.05
N ARG A 196 -0.99 -4.25 -19.84
CA ARG A 196 -0.14 -3.84 -20.97
C ARG A 196 1.19 -3.28 -20.47
N HIS A 197 1.15 -2.36 -19.51
CA HIS A 197 2.36 -1.79 -18.90
C HIS A 197 3.20 -2.86 -18.20
N LEU A 198 2.55 -3.76 -17.44
CA LEU A 198 3.28 -4.86 -16.81
C LEU A 198 3.87 -5.82 -17.85
N GLN A 199 3.14 -6.16 -18.90
CA GLN A 199 3.64 -7.02 -19.98
C GLN A 199 4.86 -6.42 -20.68
N GLU A 200 4.82 -5.12 -21.00
CA GLU A 200 5.92 -4.38 -21.63
C GLU A 200 7.17 -4.41 -20.75
N LEU A 201 7.05 -4.15 -19.45
CA LEU A 201 8.18 -4.19 -18.53
C LEU A 201 8.72 -5.62 -18.31
N LEU A 202 7.86 -6.62 -18.22
CA LEU A 202 8.30 -8.03 -18.15
C LEU A 202 9.14 -8.40 -19.39
N GLN A 203 8.66 -8.05 -20.58
CA GLN A 203 9.39 -8.31 -21.83
C GLN A 203 10.71 -7.53 -21.90
N ALA A 204 10.68 -6.24 -21.59
CA ALA A 204 11.87 -5.39 -21.61
C ALA A 204 12.96 -5.87 -20.63
N THR A 205 12.55 -6.45 -19.49
CA THR A 205 13.46 -6.99 -18.48
C THR A 205 13.85 -8.45 -18.71
N GLY A 206 13.43 -9.04 -19.83
CA GLY A 206 13.78 -10.41 -20.23
C GLY A 206 13.00 -11.50 -19.49
N VAL A 207 11.94 -11.15 -18.75
CA VAL A 207 11.05 -12.12 -18.11
C VAL A 207 10.10 -12.70 -19.15
N THR A 208 10.28 -13.98 -19.47
CA THR A 208 9.46 -14.71 -20.45
C THR A 208 8.67 -15.84 -19.79
N GLY A 209 7.58 -16.27 -20.42
CA GLY A 209 6.78 -17.41 -19.94
C GLY A 209 5.85 -17.14 -18.75
N ILE A 210 5.79 -15.91 -18.25
CA ILE A 210 4.88 -15.49 -17.18
C ILE A 210 3.94 -14.44 -17.73
N SER A 211 2.64 -14.71 -17.68
CA SER A 211 1.64 -13.73 -18.09
C SER A 211 1.33 -12.77 -16.92
N PRO A 212 1.17 -11.47 -17.19
CA PRO A 212 0.80 -10.46 -16.19
C PRO A 212 -0.41 -10.84 -15.34
N GLU A 213 -1.39 -11.53 -15.94
CA GLU A 213 -2.61 -11.98 -15.28
C GLU A 213 -2.36 -13.03 -14.21
N ARG A 214 -1.24 -13.76 -14.24
CA ARG A 214 -0.87 -14.72 -13.18
C ARG A 214 -0.30 -14.02 -11.96
N LEU A 215 0.21 -12.80 -12.12
CA LEU A 215 0.85 -12.06 -11.05
C LEU A 215 -0.17 -11.27 -10.23
N GLU A 216 0.11 -11.14 -8.94
CA GLU A 216 -0.46 -10.12 -8.06
C GLU A 216 0.64 -9.14 -7.66
N ILE A 217 0.24 -7.88 -7.46
CA ILE A 217 1.14 -6.80 -7.07
C ILE A 217 0.87 -6.48 -5.61
N LEU A 218 1.84 -6.82 -4.76
CA LEU A 218 1.79 -6.64 -3.32
C LEU A 218 2.67 -5.46 -2.93
N GLY A 219 2.23 -4.70 -1.94
CA GLY A 219 3.04 -3.68 -1.30
C GLY A 219 4.14 -4.29 -0.43
N GLU A 220 4.63 -3.48 0.48
CA GLU A 220 5.84 -3.71 1.25
C GLU A 220 5.91 -5.11 1.91
N LYS A 221 6.91 -5.92 1.55
CA LYS A 221 7.16 -7.26 2.12
C LYS A 221 8.41 -7.24 3.00
N ALA A 222 8.24 -7.57 4.28
CA ALA A 222 9.34 -7.74 5.21
C ALA A 222 10.11 -9.03 4.94
N LEU A 223 11.43 -8.93 5.10
CA LEU A 223 12.42 -9.99 5.01
C LEU A 223 13.26 -9.99 6.31
N PRO A 224 13.90 -11.11 6.69
CA PRO A 224 14.83 -11.14 7.82
C PRO A 224 15.85 -10.01 7.87
N GLN A 225 16.42 -9.58 6.75
CA GLN A 225 17.42 -8.51 6.69
C GLN A 225 16.88 -7.14 6.25
N GLY A 226 15.57 -6.97 6.09
CA GLY A 226 15.00 -5.69 5.66
C GLY A 226 13.56 -5.78 5.15
N HIS A 227 13.26 -4.98 4.13
CA HIS A 227 11.96 -5.00 3.45
C HIS A 227 12.15 -4.61 1.99
N VAL A 228 11.33 -5.19 1.13
CA VAL A 228 11.16 -4.77 -0.27
C VAL A 228 9.91 -3.92 -0.38
N ASP A 229 9.94 -2.88 -1.21
CA ASP A 229 8.85 -1.93 -1.34
C ASP A 229 7.63 -2.51 -2.03
N ILE A 230 7.85 -3.28 -3.12
CA ILE A 230 6.79 -3.94 -3.88
C ILE A 230 7.26 -5.36 -4.22
N LEU A 231 6.35 -6.32 -4.07
CA LEU A 231 6.55 -7.71 -4.47
C LEU A 231 5.51 -8.08 -5.52
N LEU A 232 5.97 -8.49 -6.71
CA LEU A 232 5.14 -9.21 -7.67
C LEU A 232 5.35 -10.69 -7.43
N LYS A 233 4.26 -11.44 -7.26
CA LYS A 233 4.32 -12.90 -7.17
C LYS A 233 3.15 -13.54 -7.89
N GLU A 234 3.24 -14.83 -8.17
CA GLU A 234 2.08 -15.57 -8.65
C GLU A 234 0.95 -15.58 -7.63
N ALA A 235 -0.27 -15.24 -8.07
CA ALA A 235 -1.44 -15.13 -7.21
C ALA A 235 -1.94 -16.49 -6.71
N ASN A 236 -1.72 -17.55 -7.50
CA ASN A 236 -2.10 -18.93 -7.17
C ASN A 236 -0.93 -19.87 -7.56
N PRO A 237 0.15 -19.93 -6.76
CA PRO A 237 1.31 -20.77 -7.09
C PRO A 237 0.98 -22.26 -6.97
N ALA A 238 1.61 -23.09 -7.80
CA ALA A 238 1.49 -24.54 -7.77
C ALA A 238 2.90 -25.18 -7.82
N GLY A 239 3.38 -25.67 -6.67
CA GLY A 239 4.71 -26.27 -6.53
C GLY A 239 5.84 -25.24 -6.36
N THR A 240 5.95 -24.29 -7.29
CA THR A 240 6.90 -23.16 -7.23
C THR A 240 6.16 -21.83 -7.38
N SER A 241 6.74 -20.72 -6.91
CA SER A 241 6.21 -19.38 -7.10
C SER A 241 7.24 -18.44 -7.68
N TYR A 242 6.99 -17.90 -8.87
CA TYR A 242 7.84 -16.84 -9.41
C TYR A 242 7.60 -15.52 -8.68
N LYS A 243 8.69 -14.84 -8.33
CA LYS A 243 8.72 -13.57 -7.61
C LYS A 243 9.60 -12.55 -8.34
N ILE A 244 9.15 -11.31 -8.36
CA ILE A 244 9.89 -10.14 -8.81
C ILE A 244 9.81 -9.11 -7.70
N ILE A 245 10.97 -8.62 -7.25
CA ILE A 245 11.02 -7.60 -6.21
C ILE A 245 11.39 -6.25 -6.78
N LEU A 246 10.76 -5.22 -6.24
CA LEU A 246 10.93 -3.84 -6.65
C LEU A 246 11.41 -3.03 -5.45
N GLU A 247 12.45 -2.23 -5.68
CA GLU A 247 12.88 -1.16 -4.79
C GLU A 247 12.60 0.18 -5.47
N ILE A 248 12.00 1.12 -4.74
CA ILE A 248 11.54 2.40 -5.27
C ILE A 248 12.38 3.52 -4.67
N LYS A 249 12.80 4.49 -5.49
CA LYS A 249 13.57 5.66 -5.05
C LYS A 249 13.05 6.93 -5.71
N VAL A 250 12.69 7.94 -4.90
CA VAL A 250 12.22 9.25 -5.41
C VAL A 250 13.34 10.05 -6.10
N GLY A 251 14.59 9.77 -5.73
CA GLY A 251 15.79 10.43 -6.24
C GLY A 251 16.52 9.61 -7.31
N PRO A 252 17.74 10.04 -7.67
CA PRO A 252 18.64 9.22 -8.47
C PRO A 252 19.02 7.93 -7.73
N ALA A 253 19.14 6.84 -8.47
CA ALA A 253 19.67 5.58 -7.96
C ALA A 253 21.13 5.73 -7.50
N ILE A 254 21.49 5.07 -6.41
CA ILE A 254 22.87 4.97 -5.92
C ILE A 254 23.34 3.50 -5.83
N THR A 255 24.65 3.28 -5.79
CA THR A 255 25.25 1.94 -5.75
C THR A 255 24.82 1.11 -4.53
N ARG A 256 24.51 1.77 -3.41
CA ARG A 256 23.96 1.14 -2.21
C ARG A 256 22.61 0.49 -2.48
N ASP A 257 21.75 1.14 -3.28
CA ASP A 257 20.41 0.62 -3.58
C ASP A 257 20.51 -0.69 -4.38
N ILE A 258 21.42 -0.76 -5.35
CA ILE A 258 21.70 -1.98 -6.11
C ILE A 258 22.22 -3.10 -5.20
N SER A 259 23.13 -2.78 -4.29
CA SER A 259 23.70 -3.76 -3.37
C SER A 259 22.64 -4.32 -2.42
N GLN A 260 21.77 -3.44 -1.90
CA GLN A 260 20.65 -3.81 -1.04
C GLN A 260 19.66 -4.71 -1.78
N LEU A 261 19.21 -4.31 -2.98
CA LEU A 261 18.27 -5.09 -3.78
C LEU A 261 18.85 -6.46 -4.20
N HIS A 262 20.16 -6.52 -4.47
CA HIS A 262 20.84 -7.78 -4.75
C HIS A 262 20.83 -8.72 -3.53
N ASN A 263 21.06 -8.19 -2.32
CA ASN A 263 20.99 -8.98 -1.10
C ASN A 263 19.59 -9.55 -0.88
N TYR A 264 18.54 -8.77 -1.12
CA TYR A 264 17.15 -9.25 -1.05
C TYR A 264 16.86 -10.32 -2.10
N THR A 265 17.43 -10.19 -3.31
CA THR A 265 17.32 -11.22 -4.36
C THR A 265 17.90 -12.55 -3.88
N ILE A 266 19.08 -12.52 -3.26
CA ILE A 266 19.73 -13.70 -2.68
C ILE A 266 18.90 -14.29 -1.54
N GLU A 267 18.35 -13.44 -0.67
CA GLU A 267 17.55 -13.86 0.49
C GLU A 267 16.25 -14.57 0.08
N ILE A 268 15.60 -14.12 -0.99
CA ILE A 268 14.42 -14.80 -1.57
C ILE A 268 14.83 -16.10 -2.30
N GLY A 269 16.01 -16.14 -2.89
CA GLY A 269 16.57 -17.33 -3.51
C GLY A 269 16.00 -17.61 -4.90
N ALA A 270 15.94 -18.90 -5.27
CA ALA A 270 15.67 -19.35 -6.64
C ALA A 270 14.28 -18.96 -7.19
N GLU A 271 13.35 -18.59 -6.31
CA GLU A 271 12.01 -18.10 -6.69
C GLU A 271 12.04 -16.64 -7.14
N CYS A 272 13.08 -15.86 -6.82
CA CYS A 272 13.27 -14.50 -7.30
C CYS A 272 13.88 -14.52 -8.70
N ILE A 273 13.06 -14.36 -9.72
CA ILE A 273 13.50 -14.49 -11.12
C ILE A 273 14.18 -13.24 -11.66
N THR A 274 13.81 -12.06 -11.13
CA THR A 274 14.47 -10.79 -11.43
C THR A 274 14.13 -9.77 -10.35
N SER A 275 14.83 -8.65 -10.38
CA SER A 275 14.69 -7.56 -9.42
C SER A 275 14.79 -6.22 -10.15
N TRP A 276 13.91 -5.29 -9.80
CA TRP A 276 13.78 -4.00 -10.46
C TRP A 276 14.09 -2.87 -9.50
N LEU A 277 15.01 -1.99 -9.86
CA LEU A 277 15.21 -0.71 -9.18
C LEU A 277 14.48 0.38 -9.97
N VAL A 278 13.46 1.00 -9.38
CA VAL A 278 12.71 2.10 -9.99
C VAL A 278 13.21 3.42 -9.41
N ALA A 279 13.78 4.28 -10.25
CA ALA A 279 14.39 5.54 -9.81
C ALA A 279 14.17 6.67 -10.82
N LYS A 280 14.36 7.92 -10.39
CA LYS A 280 14.17 9.08 -11.28
C LYS A 280 15.27 9.17 -12.33
N ASP A 281 16.52 9.01 -11.88
CA ASP A 281 17.72 9.21 -12.68
C ASP A 281 18.77 8.14 -12.34
N ILE A 282 19.68 7.86 -13.28
CA ILE A 282 20.66 6.78 -13.15
C ILE A 282 22.02 7.25 -13.64
N ARG A 283 23.07 6.94 -12.87
CA ARG A 283 24.47 7.22 -13.22
C ARG A 283 25.11 6.00 -13.87
N SER A 284 26.08 6.21 -14.76
CA SER A 284 26.74 5.14 -15.52
C SER A 284 27.41 4.07 -14.65
N ASN A 285 27.99 4.44 -13.51
CA ASN A 285 28.57 3.49 -12.56
C ASN A 285 27.52 2.61 -11.89
N VAL A 286 26.32 3.14 -11.63
CA VAL A 286 25.18 2.38 -11.09
C VAL A 286 24.64 1.41 -12.14
N GLN A 287 24.54 1.84 -13.40
CA GLN A 287 24.09 0.99 -14.52
C GLN A 287 25.01 -0.21 -14.72
N LYS A 288 26.34 -0.01 -14.69
CA LYS A 288 27.31 -1.11 -14.77
C LYS A 288 27.12 -2.11 -13.63
N LEU A 289 27.02 -1.62 -12.40
CA LEU A 289 26.82 -2.49 -11.23
C LEU A 289 25.49 -3.26 -11.30
N ALA A 290 24.42 -2.63 -11.77
CA ALA A 290 23.12 -3.29 -11.92
C ALA A 290 23.18 -4.42 -12.95
N LEU A 291 23.86 -4.20 -14.08
CA LEU A 291 24.08 -5.24 -15.09
C LEU A 291 24.85 -6.44 -14.50
N ASP A 292 25.94 -6.18 -13.79
CA ASP A 292 26.74 -7.22 -13.12
C ASP A 292 25.91 -8.03 -12.10
N LYS A 293 24.96 -7.36 -11.45
CA LYS A 293 24.05 -7.96 -10.45
C LYS A 293 22.74 -8.47 -11.03
N ARG A 294 22.55 -8.41 -12.36
CA ARG A 294 21.32 -8.79 -13.07
C ARG A 294 20.07 -8.10 -12.51
N ILE A 295 20.21 -6.83 -12.14
CA ILE A 295 19.12 -5.97 -11.70
C ILE A 295 18.71 -5.08 -12.87
N SER A 296 17.43 -5.10 -13.22
CA SER A 296 16.89 -4.17 -14.21
C SER A 296 16.67 -2.81 -13.55
N ILE A 297 17.12 -1.74 -14.20
CA ILE A 297 16.83 -0.39 -13.72
C ILE A 297 15.76 0.23 -14.60
N ILE A 298 14.70 0.72 -13.96
CA ILE A 298 13.55 1.33 -14.59
C ILE A 298 13.54 2.81 -14.20
N LYS A 299 13.56 3.69 -15.20
CA LYS A 299 13.33 5.11 -14.99
C LYS A 299 11.85 5.38 -14.89
N TYR A 300 11.46 6.23 -13.96
CA TYR A 300 10.11 6.77 -13.94
C TYR A 300 10.10 8.27 -14.26
N SER A 301 9.02 8.73 -14.86
CA SER A 301 8.74 10.15 -15.06
C SER A 301 7.41 10.53 -14.44
N ILE A 302 7.36 11.75 -13.90
CA ILE A 302 6.17 12.41 -13.34
C ILE A 302 6.20 13.88 -13.74
N PRO A 303 5.05 14.57 -13.73
CA PRO A 303 5.01 16.02 -13.88
C PRO A 303 5.90 16.76 -12.88
N GLU A 304 6.27 18.00 -13.22
CA GLU A 304 7.04 18.91 -12.37
C GLU A 304 6.25 19.24 -11.08
N LEU A 305 6.85 18.93 -9.91
CA LEU A 305 6.25 19.17 -8.59
C LEU A 305 6.94 20.26 -7.78
N ASN A 306 7.92 20.97 -8.36
CA ASN A 306 8.73 21.96 -7.64
C ASN A 306 8.02 23.31 -7.48
N SER A 307 7.03 23.61 -8.32
CA SER A 307 6.26 24.87 -8.27
C SER A 307 4.76 24.66 -8.09
N ASN A 308 4.29 23.41 -8.16
CA ASN A 308 2.86 23.08 -8.18
C ASN A 308 2.53 22.01 -7.13
N ALA A 309 1.23 21.86 -6.84
CA ALA A 309 0.66 20.72 -6.14
C ALA A 309 -0.27 19.98 -7.10
N LEU A 310 -0.08 18.67 -7.26
CA LEU A 310 -0.89 17.84 -8.15
C LEU A 310 -1.60 16.73 -7.38
N THR A 311 -2.84 16.47 -7.74
CA THR A 311 -3.62 15.35 -7.21
C THR A 311 -3.02 14.02 -7.64
N TYR A 312 -3.37 12.95 -6.92
CA TYR A 312 -2.94 11.60 -7.28
C TYR A 312 -3.37 11.20 -8.70
N GLY A 313 -4.56 11.62 -9.15
CA GLY A 313 -5.07 11.31 -10.49
C GLY A 313 -4.25 12.00 -11.58
N GLU A 314 -3.92 13.27 -11.40
CA GLU A 314 -3.04 14.01 -12.32
C GLU A 314 -1.65 13.38 -12.39
N LEU A 315 -1.09 13.00 -11.25
CA LEU A 315 0.18 12.30 -11.19
C LEU A 315 0.14 10.96 -11.94
N LEU A 316 -0.90 10.15 -11.75
CA LEU A 316 -1.03 8.84 -12.37
C LEU A 316 -1.21 8.93 -13.88
N ASN A 317 -1.96 9.92 -14.37
CA ASN A 317 -2.23 10.10 -15.80
C ASN A 317 -0.95 10.32 -16.62
N ASP A 318 0.01 11.07 -16.04
CA ASP A 318 1.29 11.40 -16.69
C ASP A 318 2.45 10.53 -16.19
N PHE A 319 2.19 9.55 -15.31
CA PHE A 319 3.20 8.64 -14.80
C PHE A 319 3.62 7.64 -15.88
N LYS A 320 4.93 7.52 -16.11
CA LYS A 320 5.49 6.53 -17.04
C LYS A 320 6.68 5.81 -16.43
N MET A 321 6.87 4.56 -16.83
CA MET A 321 8.03 3.75 -16.49
C MET A 321 8.66 3.19 -17.75
N GLU A 322 9.98 3.29 -17.87
CA GLU A 322 10.73 2.78 -19.03
C GLU A 322 12.07 2.17 -18.59
N LEU A 323 12.54 1.17 -19.33
CA LEU A 323 13.85 0.55 -19.06
C LEU A 323 14.97 1.55 -19.41
N SER A 324 15.98 1.66 -18.54
CA SER A 324 17.10 2.61 -18.71
C SER A 324 18.33 2.08 -19.45
#